data_AF-A0A165K6F8-F1
#
_entry.id   AF-A0A165K6F8-F1
#
_cell.length_a   1.000
_cell.length_b   1.000
_cell.length_c   1.000
_cell.angle_alpha   90.00
_cell.angle_beta   90.00
_cell.angle_gamma   90.00
#
_symmetry.space_group_name_H-M   'P 1'
#
loop_
_entity.id
_entity.type
_entity.pdbx_description
1 polymer ?
#
loop_
_entity_poly.entity_id
_entity_poly.type
_entity_poly.pdbx_seq_one_letter_code
_entity_poly.pdbx_strand_id
1 'polypeptide(L)'
;MPKLSEDRIADVLALLDSRLSYRQIAKRTGLSIGSISNIRAQYRPDIENLPAGRPPVLSPADVRHAQRLICSSKADTATKATSILRNI
;
A
#
# COMPACT_ATOMS: atom_id res chain seq x y z
N MET A 1 27.94 2.44 4.57
CA MET A 1 27.50 1.06 4.28
C MET A 1 28.67 0.33 3.65
N PRO A 2 29.11 -0.82 4.18
CA PRO A 2 30.07 -1.64 3.47
C PRO A 2 29.51 -1.97 2.08
N LYS A 3 30.37 -1.96 1.06
CA LYS A 3 29.99 -2.22 -0.32
C LYS A 3 29.45 -3.64 -0.39
N LEU A 4 28.17 -3.82 -0.75
CA LEU A 4 27.62 -5.15 -1.00
C LEU A 4 28.33 -5.75 -2.22
N SER A 5 28.47 -7.08 -2.24
CA SER A 5 28.89 -7.78 -3.45
C SER A 5 27.87 -7.55 -4.56
N GLU A 6 28.35 -7.46 -5.80
CA GLU A 6 27.50 -7.25 -6.98
C GLU A 6 26.46 -8.35 -7.13
N ASP A 7 26.81 -9.60 -6.82
CA ASP A 7 25.89 -10.75 -6.82
C ASP A 7 24.67 -10.52 -5.92
N ARG A 8 24.89 -9.98 -4.71
CA ARG A 8 23.79 -9.72 -3.78
C ARG A 8 22.91 -8.57 -4.26
N ILE A 9 23.47 -7.61 -4.98
CA ILE A 9 22.69 -6.52 -5.59
C ILE A 9 21.83 -7.11 -6.72
N ALA A 10 22.41 -7.93 -7.59
CA ALA A 10 21.69 -8.59 -8.67
C ALA A 10 20.53 -9.46 -8.15
N ASP A 11 20.76 -10.23 -7.09
CA ASP A 11 19.71 -11.02 -6.42
C ASP A 11 18.55 -10.15 -5.92
N VAL A 12 18.86 -9.03 -5.26
CA VAL A 12 17.84 -8.09 -4.78
C VAL A 12 17.04 -7.49 -5.95
N LEU A 13 17.72 -7.13 -7.04
CA LEU A 13 17.05 -6.58 -8.23
C LEU A 13 16.11 -7.60 -8.87
N ALA A 14 16.53 -8.86 -9.02
CA ALA A 14 15.67 -9.93 -9.53
C ALA A 14 14.43 -10.15 -8.65
N LEU A 15 14.58 -10.04 -7.32
CA LEU A 15 13.46 -10.16 -6.38
C LEU A 15 12.52 -8.95 -6.42
N LEU A 16 13.04 -7.74 -6.64
CA LEU A 16 12.25 -6.51 -6.84
C LEU A 16 11.45 -6.57 -8.14
N ASP A 17 12.08 -7.02 -9.22
CA ASP A 17 11.44 -7.20 -10.54
C ASP A 17 10.32 -8.27 -10.46
N SER A 18 10.49 -9.27 -9.57
CA SER A 18 9.46 -10.27 -9.23
C SER A 18 8.32 -9.74 -8.33
N ARG A 19 8.24 -8.43 -8.09
CA ARG A 19 7.25 -7.75 -7.23
C ARG A 19 7.14 -8.28 -5.79
N LEU A 20 8.23 -8.80 -5.22
CA LEU A 20 8.25 -9.20 -3.82
C LEU A 20 8.29 -7.97 -2.89
N SER A 21 7.61 -8.08 -1.75
CA SER A 21 7.67 -7.04 -0.72
C SER A 21 9.05 -6.97 -0.06
N TYR A 22 9.43 -5.79 0.44
CA TYR A 22 10.72 -5.62 1.12
C TYR A 22 10.90 -6.56 2.31
N ARG A 23 9.82 -6.90 3.02
CA ARG A 23 9.86 -7.88 4.13
C ARG A 23 10.22 -9.28 3.63
N GLN A 24 9.66 -9.70 2.49
CA GLN A 24 9.99 -10.99 1.88
C GLN A 24 11.42 -11.02 1.38
N ILE A 25 11.88 -9.94 0.74
CA ILE A 25 13.26 -9.81 0.25
C ILE A 25 14.23 -9.84 1.44
N ALA A 26 13.97 -9.09 2.50
CA ALA A 26 14.78 -9.10 3.72
C ALA A 26 14.87 -10.49 4.35
N LYS A 27 13.75 -11.23 4.40
CA LYS A 27 13.73 -12.61 4.90
C LYS A 27 14.57 -13.57 4.05
N ARG A 28 14.60 -13.38 2.73
CA ARG A 28 15.36 -14.24 1.80
C ARG A 28 16.85 -13.91 1.75
N THR A 29 17.18 -12.62 1.78
CA THR A 29 18.56 -12.13 1.56
C THR A 29 19.31 -11.85 2.88
N GLY A 30 18.60 -11.74 3.99
CA GLY A 30 19.15 -11.31 5.29
C GLY A 30 19.50 -9.81 5.34
N LEU A 31 19.17 -9.05 4.28
CA LEU A 31 19.46 -7.62 4.21
C LEU A 31 18.43 -6.79 4.98
N SER A 32 18.88 -5.66 5.50
CA SER A 32 17.97 -4.69 6.12
C SER A 32 17.03 -4.08 5.07
N ILE A 33 15.83 -3.72 5.51
CA ILE A 33 14.86 -3.03 4.64
C ILE A 33 15.45 -1.71 4.10
N GLY A 34 16.26 -1.00 4.91
CA GLY A 34 16.95 0.21 4.47
C GLY A 34 17.95 -0.05 3.33
N SER A 35 18.70 -1.15 3.40
CA SER A 35 19.62 -1.56 2.34
C SER A 35 18.88 -1.85 1.03
N ILE A 36 17.76 -2.58 1.11
CA ILE A 36 16.91 -2.89 -0.06
C ILE A 36 16.31 -1.60 -0.65
N SER A 37 15.86 -0.68 0.19
CA SER A 37 15.32 0.61 -0.24
C SER A 37 16.37 1.45 -0.98
N ASN A 38 17.60 1.49 -0.47
CA ASN A 38 18.69 2.22 -1.13
C ASN A 38 19.07 1.58 -2.48
N ILE A 39 19.13 0.24 -2.55
CA ILE A 39 19.38 -0.49 -3.81
C ILE A 39 18.28 -0.16 -4.82
N ARG A 40 16.99 -0.21 -4.43
CA ARG A 40 15.90 0.18 -5.34
C ARG A 40 16.05 1.62 -5.81
N ALA A 41 16.29 2.57 -4.90
CA ALA A 41 16.43 3.98 -5.25
C ALA A 41 17.58 4.23 -6.24
N GLN A 42 18.67 3.47 -6.13
CA GLN A 42 19.85 3.60 -6.99
C GLN A 42 19.68 2.97 -8.37
N TYR A 43 19.03 1.81 -8.47
CA TYR A 43 19.02 0.99 -9.70
C TYR A 43 17.64 0.88 -10.38
N ARG A 44 16.55 1.14 -9.65
CA ARG A 44 15.16 0.97 -10.08
C ARG A 44 14.23 2.04 -9.47
N PRO A 45 14.48 3.34 -9.73
CA PRO A 45 13.65 4.42 -9.19
C PRO A 45 12.20 4.34 -9.72
N ASP A 46 12.01 3.82 -10.93
CA ASP A 46 10.72 3.84 -11.65
C ASP A 46 9.77 2.69 -11.28
N ILE A 47 10.20 1.75 -10.42
CA ILE A 47 9.30 0.69 -9.95
C ILE A 47 8.17 1.33 -9.15
N GLU A 48 6.92 1.10 -9.54
CA GLU A 48 5.76 1.54 -8.78
C GLU A 48 5.78 0.96 -7.36
N ASN A 49 5.39 1.79 -6.39
CA ASN A 49 5.19 1.31 -5.03
C ASN A 49 4.05 0.28 -5.03
N LEU A 50 4.26 -0.83 -4.30
CA LEU A 50 3.16 -1.75 -4.01
C LEU A 50 2.02 -0.97 -3.34
N PRO A 51 0.76 -1.22 -3.71
CA PRO A 51 -0.39 -0.53 -3.14
C PRO A 51 -0.39 -0.72 -1.63
N ALA A 52 -0.35 0.38 -0.90
CA ALA A 52 -0.35 0.35 0.55
C ALA A 52 -1.75 0.07 1.10
N GLY A 53 -1.81 -0.68 2.20
CA GLY A 53 -2.95 -0.68 3.12
C GLY A 53 -4.12 -1.61 2.77
N ARG A 54 -5.17 -1.48 3.58
CA ARG A 54 -6.44 -2.19 3.43
C ARG A 54 -7.31 -1.39 2.45
N PRO A 55 -7.96 -2.03 1.46
CA PRO A 55 -8.91 -1.33 0.61
C PRO A 55 -10.01 -0.69 1.46
N PRO A 56 -10.45 0.53 1.11
CA PRO A 56 -11.51 1.20 1.85
C PRO A 56 -12.79 0.37 1.79
N VAL A 57 -13.50 0.29 2.92
CA VAL A 57 -14.76 -0.46 3.02
C VAL A 57 -15.87 0.21 2.22
N LEU A 58 -15.85 1.55 2.14
CA LEU A 58 -16.83 2.34 1.41
C LEU A 58 -16.29 2.70 0.03
N SER A 59 -17.12 2.58 -0.98
CA SER A 59 -16.81 3.13 -2.30
C SER A 59 -16.85 4.66 -2.25
N PRO A 60 -16.20 5.37 -3.20
CA PRO A 60 -16.33 6.82 -3.31
C PRO A 60 -17.78 7.31 -3.48
N ALA A 61 -18.65 6.47 -4.06
CA ALA A 61 -20.08 6.78 -4.18
C ALA A 61 -20.78 6.74 -2.83
N ASP A 62 -20.50 5.73 -2.01
CA ASP A 62 -21.05 5.59 -0.66
C ASP A 62 -20.61 6.74 0.23
N VAL A 63 -19.34 7.16 0.15
CA VAL A 63 -18.84 8.33 0.88
C VAL A 63 -19.61 9.59 0.51
N ARG A 64 -19.80 9.86 -0.79
CA ARG A 64 -20.58 11.02 -1.26
C ARG A 64 -22.03 10.95 -0.82
N HIS A 65 -22.63 9.76 -0.85
CA HIS A 65 -24.01 9.58 -0.42
C HIS A 65 -24.16 9.81 1.09
N ALA A 66 -23.26 9.24 1.90
CA ALA A 66 -23.21 9.47 3.34
C ALA A 66 -23.09 10.96 3.68
N GLN A 67 -22.19 11.67 3.01
CA GLN A 67 -22.02 13.12 3.17
C GLN A 67 -23.31 13.88 2.89
N ARG A 68 -24.01 13.57 1.79
CA ARG A 68 -25.30 14.20 1.45
C ARG A 68 -26.37 13.93 2.50
N LEU A 69 -26.44 12.72 3.04
CA LEU A 69 -27.41 12.37 4.10
C LEU A 69 -27.16 13.17 5.38
N ILE A 70 -25.88 13.35 5.76
CA ILE A 70 -25.48 14.15 6.91
C ILE A 70 -25.79 15.63 6.67
N CYS A 71 -25.38 16.19 5.53
CA CYS A 71 -25.60 17.61 5.20
C CYS A 71 -27.08 17.98 5.07
N SER A 72 -27.95 17.03 4.71
CA SER A 72 -29.40 17.25 4.62
C SER A 72 -30.16 16.87 5.90
N SER A 73 -29.45 16.58 7.00
CA SER A 73 -30.03 16.13 8.28
C SER A 73 -30.94 14.90 8.15
N LYS A 74 -30.72 14.09 7.11
CA LYS A 74 -31.41 12.80 6.91
C LYS A 74 -30.79 11.69 7.73
N ALA A 75 -29.51 11.82 8.08
CA ALA A 75 -28.79 10.89 8.93
C ALA A 75 -27.90 11.61 9.95
N ASP A 76 -28.46 11.94 11.11
CA ASP A 76 -27.74 12.62 12.19
C ASP A 76 -26.87 11.65 13.03
N THR A 77 -27.07 10.34 12.86
CA THR A 77 -26.30 9.29 13.53
C THR A 77 -25.64 8.35 12.53
N ALA A 78 -24.45 7.86 12.89
CA ALA A 78 -23.69 6.91 12.07
C ALA A 78 -24.46 5.61 11.81
N THR A 79 -25.25 5.13 12.79
CA THR A 79 -26.08 3.94 12.64
C THR A 79 -27.19 4.14 11.60
N LYS A 80 -27.84 5.31 11.59
CA LYS A 80 -28.86 5.68 10.61
C LYS A 80 -28.25 5.85 9.21
N ALA A 81 -27.09 6.49 9.10
CA ALA A 81 -26.36 6.58 7.84
C ALA A 81 -26.02 5.18 7.29
N THR A 82 -25.58 4.27 8.17
CA THR A 82 -25.24 2.90 7.79
C THR A 82 -26.46 2.10 7.32
N SER A 83 -27.63 2.23 7.97
CA SER A 83 -28.83 1.52 7.53
C SER A 83 -29.29 2.00 6.16
N ILE A 84 -29.25 3.30 5.90
CA ILE A 84 -29.61 3.88 4.61
C ILE A 84 -28.64 3.43 3.51
N LEU A 85 -27.33 3.42 3.79
CA LEU A 85 -26.31 2.99 2.83
C LEU A 85 -26.37 1.49 2.50
N ARG A 86 -26.85 0.65 3.42
CA ARG A 86 -26.99 -0.81 3.20
C ARG A 86 -28.28 -1.20 2.47
N ASN A 87 -29.26 -0.30 2.42
CA ASN A 87 -30.57 -0.53 1.80
C ASN A 87 -30.66 -0.01 0.35
N ILE A 88 -29.50 0.18 -0.31
CA ILE A 88 -29.34 0.57 -1.71
C ILE A 88 -28.66 -0.59 -2.43
#